data_AF-A0A139N8R0-F1
#
_entry.id   AF-A0A139N8R0-F1
#
_cell.length_a   1.000
_cell.length_b   1.000
_cell.length_c   1.000
_cell.angle_alpha   90.00
_cell.angle_beta   90.00
_cell.angle_gamma   90.00
#
_symmetry.space_group_name_H-M   'P 1'
#
loop_
_entity.id
_entity.type
_entity.pdbx_description
1 polymer ?
#
loop_
_entity_poly.entity_id
_entity_poly.type
_entity_poly.pdbx_seq_one_letter_code
_entity_poly.pdbx_strand_id
1 'polypeptide(L)'
;MAKDGVLKDKAAEIVATIKAYQNSLNSPKREIFSNLFTKRPKETLKLYQLNKKLGIDKEEYEWLKAEILLDFGNSYHDGALLVR
;
A
#
# COMPACT_ATOMS: atom_id res chain seq x y z
N MET A 1 -30.00 0.04 10.84
CA MET A 1 -28.88 0.95 11.12
C MET A 1 -27.57 0.23 11.53
N ALA A 2 -27.48 -1.11 11.50
CA ALA A 2 -26.31 -1.85 12.00
C ALA A 2 -25.22 -2.18 10.96
N LYS A 3 -25.54 -2.22 9.65
CA LYS A 3 -24.56 -2.61 8.60
C LYS A 3 -23.56 -1.51 8.25
N ASP A 4 -23.99 -0.25 8.29
CA ASP A 4 -23.14 0.88 7.89
C ASP A 4 -22.04 1.18 8.91
N GLY A 5 -22.26 0.84 10.19
CA GLY A 5 -21.24 0.93 11.24
C GLY A 5 -20.10 -0.05 11.00
N VAL A 6 -20.43 -1.33 10.80
CA VAL A 6 -19.45 -2.40 10.56
C VAL A 6 -18.59 -2.14 9.31
N LEU A 7 -19.19 -1.62 8.24
CA LEU A 7 -18.46 -1.25 7.02
C LEU A 7 -17.49 -0.07 7.25
N LYS A 8 -17.91 0.93 8.04
CA LYS A 8 -17.05 2.08 8.38
C LYS A 8 -15.88 1.67 9.27
N ASP A 9 -16.11 0.83 10.25
CA ASP A 9 -15.07 0.33 11.15
C ASP A 9 -14.04 -0.48 10.37
N LYS A 10 -14.50 -1.35 9.45
CA LYS A 10 -13.58 -2.12 8.60
C LYS A 10 -12.80 -1.25 7.63
N ALA A 11 -13.43 -0.21 7.07
CA ALA A 11 -12.73 0.76 6.23
C ALA A 11 -11.67 1.53 7.03
N ALA A 12 -11.97 1.93 8.26
CA ALA A 12 -11.01 2.61 9.14
C ALA A 12 -9.83 1.70 9.50
N GLU A 13 -10.08 0.43 9.79
CA GLU A 13 -9.04 -0.59 10.04
C GLU A 13 -8.11 -0.74 8.83
N ILE A 14 -8.67 -0.92 7.63
CA ILE A 14 -7.88 -1.06 6.39
C ILE A 14 -7.01 0.19 6.16
N VAL A 15 -7.58 1.39 6.34
CA VAL A 15 -6.83 2.65 6.19
C VAL A 15 -5.70 2.75 7.22
N ALA A 16 -5.94 2.32 8.46
CA ALA A 16 -4.91 2.30 9.49
C ALA A 16 -3.76 1.34 9.13
N THR A 17 -4.09 0.13 8.66
CA THR A 17 -3.10 -0.87 8.24
C THR A 17 -2.27 -0.41 7.04
N ILE A 18 -2.90 0.20 6.03
CA ILE A 18 -2.20 0.79 4.88
C ILE A 18 -1.19 1.86 5.34
N LYS A 19 -1.59 2.76 6.25
CA LYS A 19 -0.71 3.81 6.77
C LYS A 19 0.44 3.26 7.62
N ALA A 20 0.16 2.30 8.49
CA ALA A 20 1.17 1.67 9.33
C ALA A 20 2.24 0.98 8.46
N TYR A 21 1.80 0.22 7.47
CA TYR A 21 2.69 -0.45 6.52
C TYR A 21 3.49 0.55 5.67
N GLN A 22 2.85 1.59 5.14
CA GLN A 22 3.55 2.65 4.39
C GLN A 22 4.71 3.28 5.19
N ASN A 23 4.51 3.49 6.49
CA ASN A 23 5.50 4.09 7.37
C ASN A 23 6.69 3.17 7.68
N SER A 24 6.51 1.84 7.61
CA SER A 24 7.60 0.88 7.81
C SER A 24 8.51 0.72 6.60
N LEU A 25 8.02 1.03 5.40
CA LEU A 25 8.77 0.87 4.14
C LEU A 25 9.93 1.86 4.02
N ASN A 26 11.01 1.41 3.36
CA ASN A 26 12.12 2.27 2.90
C ASN A 26 11.68 3.22 1.77
N SER A 27 12.52 4.21 1.42
CA SER A 27 12.11 5.28 0.50
C SER A 27 11.62 4.80 -0.88
N PRO A 28 12.31 3.90 -1.61
CA PRO A 28 11.82 3.42 -2.91
C PRO A 28 10.49 2.66 -2.80
N LYS A 29 10.41 1.69 -1.87
CA LYS A 29 9.19 0.89 -1.68
C LYS A 29 8.01 1.74 -1.21
N ARG A 30 8.27 2.71 -0.32
CA ARG A 30 7.27 3.67 0.16
C ARG A 30 6.69 4.49 -0.97
N GLU A 31 7.51 4.99 -1.90
CA GLU A 31 7.02 5.76 -3.03
C GLU A 31 6.15 4.92 -3.97
N ILE A 32 6.57 3.67 -4.27
CA ILE A 32 5.79 2.72 -5.07
C ILE A 32 4.44 2.44 -4.37
N PHE A 33 4.47 2.07 -3.09
CA PHE A 33 3.26 1.77 -2.32
C PHE A 33 2.32 2.98 -2.23
N SER A 34 2.87 4.18 -2.02
CA SER A 34 2.09 5.42 -1.99
C SER A 34 1.39 5.66 -3.32
N ASN A 35 2.09 5.42 -4.44
CA ASN A 35 1.54 5.59 -5.78
C ASN A 35 0.39 4.61 -6.08
N LEU A 36 0.41 3.43 -5.45
CA LEU A 36 -0.63 2.41 -5.58
C LEU A 36 -1.85 2.68 -4.70
N PHE A 37 -1.64 3.07 -3.43
CA PHE A 37 -2.70 3.02 -2.42
C PHE A 37 -3.10 4.37 -1.80
N THR A 38 -2.21 5.36 -1.75
CA THR A 38 -2.45 6.56 -0.91
C THR A 38 -2.48 7.87 -1.69
N LYS A 39 -1.80 7.96 -2.83
CA LYS A 39 -1.83 9.16 -3.67
C LYS A 39 -3.20 9.33 -4.30
N ARG A 40 -3.65 10.58 -4.38
CA ARG A 40 -4.88 10.90 -5.13
C ARG A 40 -4.63 10.69 -6.63
N PRO A 41 -5.67 10.45 -7.44
CA PRO A 41 -5.50 10.23 -8.88
C PRO A 41 -4.70 11.31 -9.62
N LYS A 42 -4.77 12.57 -9.17
CA LYS A 42 -4.01 13.70 -9.74
C LYS A 42 -2.52 13.71 -9.35
N GLU A 43 -2.15 13.00 -8.30
CA GLU A 43 -0.80 12.90 -7.74
C GLU A 43 -0.11 11.58 -8.16
N THR A 44 -0.89 10.58 -8.60
CA THR A 44 -0.40 9.30 -9.08
C THR A 44 0.47 9.48 -10.33
N LEU A 45 1.70 9.00 -10.25
CA LEU A 45 2.66 8.98 -11.35
C LEU A 45 2.36 7.80 -12.27
N LYS A 46 2.51 8.02 -13.59
CA LYS A 46 2.59 6.94 -14.57
C LYS A 46 3.88 6.13 -14.33
N LEU A 47 3.88 4.87 -14.75
CA LEU A 47 5.02 3.95 -14.56
C LEU A 47 6.36 4.56 -15.00
N TYR A 48 6.43 5.13 -16.20
CA TYR A 48 7.68 5.73 -16.69
C TYR A 48 8.17 6.92 -15.84
N GLN A 49 7.25 7.70 -15.25
CA GLN A 49 7.60 8.84 -14.38
C GLN A 49 8.12 8.34 -13.04
N LEU A 50 7.49 7.29 -12.50
CA LEU A 50 7.89 6.65 -11.26
C LEU A 50 9.27 6.00 -11.41
N ASN A 51 9.49 5.22 -12.47
CA ASN A 51 10.77 4.61 -12.80
C ASN A 51 11.87 5.68 -12.93
N LYS A 52 11.60 6.76 -13.68
CA LYS A 52 12.54 7.89 -13.81
C LYS A 52 12.84 8.55 -12.45
N LYS A 53 11.82 8.74 -11.61
CA LYS A 53 11.99 9.35 -10.28
C LYS A 53 12.84 8.48 -9.35
N LEU A 54 12.68 7.17 -9.44
CA LEU A 54 13.37 6.19 -8.58
C LEU A 54 14.72 5.74 -9.15
N GLY A 55 15.01 6.03 -10.41
CA GLY A 55 16.23 5.56 -11.07
C GLY A 55 16.23 4.06 -11.34
N ILE A 56 15.05 3.44 -11.45
CA ILE A 56 14.88 2.00 -11.63
C ILE A 56 14.27 1.69 -13.01
N ASP A 57 14.45 0.47 -13.48
CA ASP A 57 13.79 -0.01 -14.69
C ASP A 57 12.42 -0.67 -14.39
N LYS A 58 11.81 -1.25 -15.43
CA LYS A 58 10.50 -1.90 -15.31
C LYS A 58 10.58 -3.23 -14.54
N GLU A 59 11.66 -3.99 -14.69
CA GLU A 59 11.81 -5.30 -14.05
C GLU A 59 12.00 -5.13 -12.55
N GLU A 60 12.86 -4.20 -12.15
CA GLU A 60 13.06 -3.83 -10.75
C GLU A 60 11.78 -3.28 -10.13
N TYR A 61 11.01 -2.45 -10.86
CA TYR A 61 9.70 -2.00 -10.39
C TYR A 61 8.74 -3.16 -10.12
N GLU A 62 8.58 -4.11 -11.07
CA GLU A 62 7.64 -5.22 -10.88
C GLU A 62 8.09 -6.15 -9.75
N TRP A 63 9.41 -6.35 -9.59
CA TRP A 63 9.95 -7.14 -8.47
C TRP A 63 9.65 -6.47 -7.12
N LEU A 64 9.96 -5.18 -6.98
CA LEU A 64 9.66 -4.41 -5.76
C LEU A 64 8.16 -4.38 -5.47
N LYS A 65 7.33 -4.18 -6.50
CA LYS A 65 5.87 -4.18 -6.36
C LYS A 65 5.36 -5.55 -5.89
N ALA A 66 5.86 -6.65 -6.43
CA ALA A 66 5.46 -7.98 -6.00
C ALA A 66 5.86 -8.24 -4.54
N GLU A 67 7.10 -7.88 -4.17
CA GLU A 67 7.59 -8.00 -2.80
C GLU A 67 6.72 -7.21 -1.81
N ILE A 68 6.44 -5.94 -2.12
CA ILE A 68 5.57 -5.06 -1.32
C ILE A 68 4.18 -5.65 -1.14
N LEU A 69 3.55 -6.14 -2.23
CA LEU A 69 2.19 -6.66 -2.16
C LEU A 69 2.10 -7.96 -1.38
N LEU A 70 3.10 -8.84 -1.51
CA LEU A 70 3.17 -10.08 -0.75
C LEU A 70 3.34 -9.81 0.74
N ASP A 71 4.29 -8.96 1.09
CA ASP A 71 4.59 -8.59 2.48
C ASP A 71 3.42 -7.82 3.13
N PHE A 72 2.79 -6.89 2.40
CA PHE A 72 1.56 -6.24 2.87
C PHE A 72 0.42 -7.23 3.10
N GLY A 73 0.23 -8.18 2.18
CA GLY A 73 -0.78 -9.24 2.31
C GLY A 73 -0.59 -10.07 3.57
N ASN A 74 0.65 -10.44 3.89
CA ASN A 74 0.99 -11.16 5.11
C ASN A 74 0.75 -10.29 6.37
N SER A 75 1.21 -9.04 6.37
CA SER A 75 0.98 -8.11 7.49
C SER A 75 -0.51 -7.86 7.75
N TYR A 76 -1.32 -7.74 6.69
CA TYR A 76 -2.77 -7.61 6.82
C TYR A 76 -3.42 -8.89 7.33
N HIS A 77 -2.95 -10.07 6.88
CA HIS A 77 -3.45 -11.35 7.37
C HIS A 77 -3.15 -11.55 8.85
N ASP A 78 -1.91 -11.34 9.27
CA ASP A 78 -1.48 -11.46 10.67
C ASP A 78 -2.21 -10.45 11.56
N GLY A 79 -2.34 -9.20 11.10
CA GLY A 79 -3.12 -8.17 11.80
C GLY A 79 -4.60 -8.51 11.89
N ALA A 80 -5.20 -9.06 10.83
CA ALA A 80 -6.60 -9.48 10.81
C ALA A 80 -6.89 -10.67 11.74
N LEU A 81 -5.90 -11.53 12.01
CA LEU A 81 -6.03 -12.64 12.96
C LEU A 81 -6.01 -12.19 14.43
N LEU A 82 -5.48 -11.00 14.72
CA LEU A 82 -5.40 -10.44 16.08
C LEU A 82 -6.68 -9.71 16.52
N VAL A 83 -7.62 -9.43 15.61
CA VAL A 83 -8.88 -8.68 15.89
C VAL A 83 -10.07 -9.63 16.08
N ARG A 84 -9.87 -10.80 16.71
CA ARG A 84 -10.94 -11.77 16.93
C ARG A 84 -11.49 -11.76 18.35
#